data_AF-A0A6P8NBL4-F1
#
_entry.id   AF-A0A6P8NBL4-F1
#
_cell.length_a   1.000
_cell.length_b   1.000
_cell.length_c   1.000
_cell.angle_alpha   90.00
_cell.angle_beta   90.00
_cell.angle_gamma   90.00
#
_symmetry.space_group_name_H-M   'P 1'
#
loop_
_entity.id
_entity.type
_entity.pdbx_description
1 polymer ?
#
loop_
_entity_poly.entity_id
_entity_poly.type
_entity_poly.pdbx_seq_one_letter_code
_entity_poly.pdbx_strand_id
1 'polypeptide(L)'
;MEKIEERLDGREEEVMIIGGDWNARTGEEGGSINEDLGREKNRRSKDKTINMEGRTLLKCLEERGWTIIDGRDKEGEEWTYIGERENSVIDYAFGNQEATEEIIDMKVGKRTESGHMSLEIEYIYYIYDI
;
A
#
# COMPACT_ATOMS: atom_id res chain seq x y z
N MET A 1 11.93 -8.91 0.93
CA MET A 1 11.20 -10.06 1.51
C MET A 1 11.79 -10.47 2.84
N GLU A 2 13.09 -10.81 2.91
CA GLU A 2 13.78 -11.17 4.18
C GLU A 2 13.60 -10.12 5.31
N LYS A 3 13.64 -8.82 4.99
CA LYS A 3 13.39 -7.72 5.95
C LYS A 3 11.98 -7.66 6.56
N ILE A 4 10.97 -8.24 5.90
CA ILE A 4 9.59 -8.27 6.41
C ILE A 4 9.47 -9.41 7.43
N GLU A 5 10.12 -10.54 7.18
CA GLU A 5 10.06 -11.73 8.03
C GLU A 5 10.80 -11.55 9.36
N GLU A 6 11.89 -10.77 9.38
CA GLU A 6 12.68 -10.52 10.60
C GLU A 6 11.95 -9.69 11.67
N ARG A 7 10.89 -8.95 11.32
CA ARG A 7 10.19 -8.01 12.22
C ARG A 7 8.98 -8.59 12.96
N LEU A 8 8.63 -9.87 12.77
CA LEU A 8 7.29 -10.39 13.07
C LEU A 8 7.17 -11.39 14.23
N ASP A 9 8.21 -11.59 15.06
CA ASP A 9 8.11 -12.53 16.18
C ASP A 9 7.38 -11.88 17.38
N GLY A 10 6.04 -12.06 17.47
CA GLY A 10 5.33 -12.11 18.75
C GLY A 10 4.25 -11.08 19.12
N ARG A 11 3.59 -10.36 18.20
CA ARG A 11 2.44 -9.48 18.54
C ARG A 11 1.32 -9.57 17.52
N GLU A 12 0.38 -10.49 17.73
CA GLU A 12 -0.81 -10.69 16.88
C GLU A 12 -1.87 -9.56 16.99
N GLU A 13 -1.62 -8.47 17.72
CA GLU A 13 -2.61 -7.40 17.98
C GLU A 13 -2.15 -5.98 17.59
N GLU A 14 -0.99 -5.81 16.93
CA GLU A 14 -0.49 -4.48 16.56
C GLU A 14 -0.84 -4.09 15.11
N VAL A 15 -1.37 -2.88 14.93
CA VAL A 15 -1.50 -2.22 13.62
C VAL A 15 -0.12 -2.17 12.95
N MET A 16 0.04 -2.85 11.82
CA MET A 16 1.30 -2.87 11.06
C MET A 16 1.13 -2.27 9.68
N ILE A 17 1.92 -1.24 9.41
CA ILE A 17 1.99 -0.56 8.12
C ILE A 17 3.45 -0.57 7.66
N ILE A 18 3.68 -1.02 6.43
CA ILE A 18 4.98 -0.94 5.77
C ILE A 18 4.83 -0.07 4.53
N GLY A 19 5.63 1.00 4.47
CA GLY A 19 5.67 1.91 3.34
C GLY A 19 7.08 2.04 2.76
N GLY A 20 7.17 2.32 1.46
CA GLY A 20 8.45 2.61 0.79
C GLY A 20 8.37 2.50 -0.72
N ASP A 21 9.53 2.68 -1.36
CA ASP A 21 9.76 2.39 -2.78
C ASP A 21 10.00 0.89 -2.96
N TRP A 22 9.13 0.24 -3.71
CA TRP A 22 9.19 -1.20 -3.99
C TRP A 22 9.71 -1.51 -5.38
N ASN A 23 9.81 -0.49 -6.25
CA ASN A 23 10.08 -0.64 -7.68
C ASN A 23 9.17 -1.70 -8.35
N ALA A 24 7.99 -1.89 -7.78
CA ALA A 24 6.99 -2.86 -8.18
C ALA A 24 5.84 -2.11 -8.85
N ARG A 25 5.28 -2.64 -9.92
CA ARG A 25 4.09 -2.09 -10.58
C ARG A 25 3.02 -3.15 -10.48
N THR A 26 1.94 -2.89 -9.75
CA THR A 26 0.88 -3.87 -9.46
C THR A 26 -0.38 -3.65 -10.30
N GLY A 27 -0.39 -2.65 -11.17
CA GLY A 27 -1.58 -2.27 -11.91
C GLY A 27 -2.68 -1.83 -10.95
N GLU A 28 -3.82 -2.50 -11.01
CA GLU A 28 -4.98 -2.27 -10.12
C GLU A 28 -5.17 -3.38 -9.06
N GLU A 29 -4.21 -4.30 -8.95
CA GLU A 29 -4.23 -5.41 -7.99
C GLU A 29 -3.63 -4.99 -6.64
N GLY A 30 -3.88 -5.81 -5.61
CA GLY A 30 -3.44 -5.64 -4.22
C GLY A 30 -4.45 -4.94 -3.32
N GLY A 31 -5.71 -4.78 -3.76
CA GLY A 31 -6.76 -4.15 -2.97
C GLY A 31 -7.38 -5.07 -1.92
N SER A 32 -8.23 -4.50 -1.06
CA SER A 32 -8.98 -5.25 -0.04
C SER A 32 -9.97 -6.23 -0.67
N ILE A 33 -10.18 -7.40 -0.07
CA ILE A 33 -11.26 -8.31 -0.50
C ILE A 33 -12.62 -7.72 -0.07
N ASN A 34 -13.57 -7.66 -0.99
CA ASN A 34 -14.97 -7.46 -0.64
C ASN A 34 -15.54 -8.80 -0.17
N GLU A 35 -15.75 -8.94 1.13
CA GLU A 35 -16.22 -10.18 1.76
C GLU A 35 -17.59 -10.63 1.22
N ASP A 36 -18.51 -9.70 0.97
CA ASP A 36 -19.85 -10.00 0.47
C ASP A 36 -19.83 -10.59 -0.96
N LEU A 37 -18.83 -10.19 -1.76
CA LEU A 37 -18.69 -10.63 -3.15
C LEU A 37 -17.63 -11.70 -3.34
N GLY A 38 -16.81 -11.99 -2.32
CA GLY A 38 -15.64 -12.86 -2.40
C GLY A 38 -14.66 -12.44 -3.51
N ARG A 39 -14.61 -11.15 -3.83
CA ARG A 39 -13.80 -10.59 -4.93
C ARG A 39 -12.94 -9.45 -4.42
N GLU A 40 -11.73 -9.37 -4.95
CA GLU A 40 -10.85 -8.24 -4.71
C GLU A 40 -11.51 -6.94 -5.16
N LYS A 41 -11.53 -5.94 -4.27
CA LYS A 41 -11.90 -4.58 -4.61
C LYS A 41 -10.69 -3.96 -5.28
N ASN A 42 -10.65 -4.04 -6.62
CA ASN A 42 -9.57 -3.46 -7.40
C ASN A 42 -9.27 -2.03 -6.95
N ARG A 43 -7.97 -1.75 -6.79
CA ARG A 43 -7.45 -0.40 -6.63
C ARG A 43 -7.71 0.40 -7.89
N ARG A 44 -7.74 1.73 -7.76
CA ARG A 44 -7.85 2.64 -8.92
C ARG A 44 -6.51 3.28 -9.19
N SER A 45 -5.57 2.56 -9.80
CA SER A 45 -4.24 3.10 -10.09
C SER A 45 -4.16 3.85 -11.42
N LYS A 46 -3.38 4.93 -11.50
CA LYS A 46 -2.99 5.53 -12.79
C LYS A 46 -2.04 4.64 -13.60
N ASP A 47 -1.28 3.79 -12.92
CA ASP A 47 -0.41 2.82 -13.56
C ASP A 47 -1.15 1.50 -13.72
N LYS A 48 -1.38 1.05 -14.97
CA LYS A 48 -2.01 -0.25 -15.25
C LYS A 48 -1.00 -1.36 -15.52
N THR A 49 0.29 -1.06 -15.45
CA THR A 49 1.35 -2.01 -15.78
C THR A 49 1.59 -2.95 -14.62
N ILE A 50 1.79 -4.24 -14.93
CA ILE A 50 2.23 -5.24 -13.96
C ILE A 50 3.62 -5.74 -14.35
N ASN A 51 4.63 -5.50 -13.51
CA ASN A 51 5.98 -6.04 -13.69
C ASN A 51 6.22 -7.29 -12.84
N MET A 52 7.44 -7.84 -12.89
CA MET A 52 7.77 -9.08 -12.19
C MET A 52 7.76 -8.88 -10.67
N GLU A 53 8.34 -7.77 -10.22
CA GLU A 53 8.39 -7.34 -8.84
C GLU A 53 6.99 -7.13 -8.26
N GLY A 54 6.07 -6.56 -9.05
CA GLY A 54 4.66 -6.41 -8.73
C GLY A 54 3.97 -7.74 -8.49
N ARG A 55 4.16 -8.73 -9.38
CA ARG A 55 3.61 -10.08 -9.18
C ARG A 55 4.15 -10.74 -7.91
N THR A 56 5.43 -10.56 -7.62
CA THR A 56 6.04 -11.10 -6.40
C THR A 56 5.49 -10.43 -5.15
N LEU A 57 5.34 -9.10 -5.17
CA LEU A 57 4.75 -8.34 -4.07
C LEU A 57 3.30 -8.80 -3.80
N LEU A 58 2.47 -8.84 -4.84
CA LEU A 58 1.06 -9.25 -4.74
C LEU A 58 0.90 -10.63 -4.12
N LYS A 59 1.68 -11.61 -4.59
CA LYS A 59 1.69 -12.96 -4.02
C LYS A 59 2.05 -12.94 -2.52
N CYS A 60 3.07 -12.18 -2.13
CA CYS A 60 3.49 -12.10 -0.73
C CYS A 60 2.47 -11.40 0.18
N LEU A 61 1.70 -10.45 -0.35
CA LEU A 61 0.63 -9.78 0.37
C LEU A 61 -0.57 -10.72 0.54
N GLU A 62 -0.97 -11.41 -0.54
CA GLU A 62 -2.06 -12.40 -0.52
C GLU A 62 -1.78 -13.52 0.49
N GLU A 63 -0.58 -14.11 0.47
CA GLU A 63 -0.17 -15.16 1.41
C GLU A 63 -0.21 -14.72 2.88
N ARG A 64 -0.12 -13.40 3.14
CA ARG A 64 -0.15 -12.80 4.48
C ARG A 64 -1.52 -12.25 4.88
N GLY A 65 -2.49 -12.23 3.96
CA GLY A 65 -3.76 -11.53 4.17
C GLY A 65 -3.59 -10.01 4.28
N TRP A 66 -2.55 -9.45 3.69
CA TRP A 66 -2.24 -8.03 3.70
C TRP A 66 -2.75 -7.36 2.44
N THR A 67 -2.98 -6.05 2.51
CA THR A 67 -3.52 -5.29 1.39
C THR A 67 -2.75 -3.99 1.19
N ILE A 68 -2.65 -3.55 -0.05
CA ILE A 68 -2.10 -2.24 -0.37
C ILE A 68 -3.14 -1.18 -0.03
N ILE A 69 -2.73 -0.22 0.79
CA ILE A 69 -3.57 0.79 1.43
C ILE A 69 -3.94 1.91 0.47
N ASP A 70 -3.06 2.22 -0.49
CA ASP A 70 -3.26 3.33 -1.43
C ASP A 70 -4.48 3.10 -2.36
N GLY A 71 -5.05 4.19 -2.87
CA GLY A 71 -6.06 4.12 -3.94
C GLY A 71 -7.43 3.62 -3.54
N ARG A 72 -7.70 3.55 -2.24
CA ARG A 72 -9.04 3.27 -1.71
C ARG A 72 -10.03 4.39 -2.01
N ASP A 73 -9.54 5.59 -2.30
CA ASP A 73 -10.34 6.77 -2.55
C ASP A 73 -10.93 6.85 -3.96
N LYS A 74 -12.04 7.59 -4.09
CA LYS A 74 -12.80 7.66 -5.36
C LYS A 74 -11.98 8.25 -6.51
N GLU A 75 -11.05 9.13 -6.20
CA GLU A 75 -10.20 9.84 -7.18
C GLU A 75 -9.14 8.92 -7.80
N GLY A 76 -8.79 7.83 -7.12
CA GLY A 76 -7.74 6.90 -7.53
C GLY A 76 -6.33 7.37 -7.16
N GLU A 77 -5.35 6.49 -7.34
CA GLU A 77 -3.96 6.75 -7.01
C GLU A 77 -3.32 7.66 -8.04
N GLU A 78 -2.55 8.60 -7.51
CA GLU A 78 -1.69 9.46 -8.28
C GLU A 78 -0.32 8.80 -8.53
N TRP A 79 0.41 9.33 -9.51
CA TRP A 79 1.78 8.88 -9.78
C TRP A 79 2.66 9.10 -8.54
N THR A 80 3.31 8.04 -8.08
CA THR A 80 4.23 8.13 -6.94
C THR A 80 5.67 8.39 -7.39
N TYR A 81 5.99 8.10 -8.64
CA TYR A 81 7.26 8.45 -9.26
C TYR A 81 7.05 9.15 -10.61
N ILE A 82 7.75 10.27 -10.80
CA ILE A 82 7.84 11.05 -12.03
C ILE A 82 9.29 10.99 -12.52
N GLY A 83 9.55 10.13 -13.50
CA GLY A 83 10.85 10.01 -14.16
C GLY A 83 10.93 10.85 -15.42
N GLU A 84 12.15 11.00 -15.96
CA GLU A 84 12.36 11.76 -17.21
C GLU A 84 11.66 11.14 -18.43
N ARG A 85 11.41 9.82 -18.41
CA ARG A 85 10.87 9.04 -19.54
C ARG A 85 9.51 8.45 -19.28
N GLU A 86 9.26 8.01 -18.04
CA GLU A 86 8.01 7.40 -17.65
C GLU A 86 7.65 7.78 -16.21
N ASN A 87 6.35 7.77 -15.95
CA ASN A 87 5.79 7.89 -14.62
C ASN A 87 5.29 6.51 -14.20
N SER A 88 5.38 6.22 -12.91
CA SER A 88 4.95 4.93 -12.38
C SER A 88 4.36 5.09 -10.98
N VAL A 89 3.56 4.11 -10.59
CA VAL A 89 3.18 3.92 -9.20
C VAL A 89 4.03 2.77 -8.68
N ILE A 90 5.05 3.09 -7.88
CA ILE A 90 6.06 2.15 -7.37
C ILE A 90 6.35 2.31 -5.87
N ASP A 91 6.02 3.47 -5.31
CA ASP A 91 5.93 3.66 -3.87
C ASP A 91 4.55 3.21 -3.39
N TYR A 92 4.53 2.35 -2.37
CA TYR A 92 3.30 1.80 -1.79
C TYR A 92 3.35 1.82 -0.26
N ALA A 93 2.19 1.95 0.37
CA ALA A 93 1.96 1.50 1.73
C ALA A 93 1.04 0.28 1.74
N PHE A 94 1.37 -0.74 2.53
CA PHE A 94 0.50 -1.90 2.75
C PHE A 94 0.51 -2.30 4.22
N GLY A 95 -0.54 -3.00 4.65
CA GLY A 95 -0.69 -3.38 6.05
C GLY A 95 -1.58 -4.60 6.27
N ASN A 96 -1.59 -5.07 7.51
CA ASN A 96 -2.50 -6.11 8.00
C ASN A 96 -3.95 -5.60 8.07
N GLN A 97 -4.87 -6.50 8.39
CA GLN A 97 -6.29 -6.19 8.51
C GLN A 97 -6.54 -5.05 9.51
N GLU A 98 -5.89 -5.09 10.68
CA GLU A 98 -6.01 -4.07 11.72
C GLU A 98 -5.61 -2.68 11.20
N ALA A 99 -4.52 -2.60 10.41
CA ALA A 99 -4.13 -1.35 9.76
C ALA A 99 -5.19 -0.84 8.78
N THR A 100 -5.84 -1.73 8.04
CA THR A 100 -6.86 -1.30 7.08
C THR A 100 -8.11 -0.72 7.74
N GLU A 101 -8.41 -1.14 8.98
CA GLU A 101 -9.54 -0.68 9.78
C GLU A 101 -9.25 0.67 10.49
N GLU A 102 -8.00 0.90 10.91
CA GLU A 102 -7.60 2.10 11.68
C GLU A 102 -7.10 3.28 10.82
N ILE A 103 -6.75 3.03 9.55
CA ILE A 103 -6.35 4.10 8.61
C ILE A 103 -7.59 4.86 8.13
N ILE A 104 -7.58 6.17 8.37
CA ILE A 104 -8.62 7.11 7.93
C ILE A 104 -8.45 7.42 6.45
N ASP A 105 -7.23 7.80 6.06
CA ASP A 105 -6.93 8.27 4.70
C ASP A 105 -5.48 7.97 4.33
N MET A 106 -5.24 7.83 3.03
CA MET A 106 -3.91 7.77 2.46
C MET A 106 -3.91 8.52 1.13
N LYS A 107 -2.97 9.47 1.00
CA LYS A 107 -2.83 10.28 -0.21
C LYS A 107 -1.38 10.41 -0.65
N VAL A 108 -1.22 10.67 -1.94
CA VAL A 108 0.06 11.06 -2.53
C VAL A 108 0.23 12.57 -2.35
N GLY A 109 1.20 12.95 -1.52
CA GLY A 109 1.62 14.34 -1.34
C GLY A 109 2.42 14.85 -2.53
N LYS A 110 2.59 16.16 -2.64
CA LYS A 110 3.34 16.80 -3.73
C LYS A 110 4.66 17.35 -3.23
N ARG A 111 5.75 16.97 -3.89
CA ARG A 111 7.12 17.46 -3.64
C ARG A 111 7.75 17.86 -4.98
N THR A 112 8.66 18.82 -4.96
CA THR A 112 9.31 19.34 -6.19
C THR A 112 10.80 19.03 -6.24
N GLU A 113 11.36 18.61 -5.11
CA GLU A 113 12.76 18.32 -4.89
C GLU A 113 13.17 16.87 -5.25
N SER A 114 12.21 16.01 -5.58
CA SER A 114 12.40 14.58 -5.82
C SER A 114 11.51 14.09 -6.97
N GLY A 115 12.00 13.10 -7.73
CA GLY A 115 11.15 12.36 -8.67
C GLY A 115 10.10 11.49 -7.96
N HIS A 116 10.36 11.08 -6.72
CA HIS A 116 9.39 10.41 -5.86
C HIS A 116 8.51 11.41 -5.10
N MET A 117 7.22 11.14 -5.08
CA MET A 117 6.20 11.83 -4.31
C MET A 117 6.10 11.23 -2.91
N SER A 118 5.64 12.01 -1.93
CA SER A 118 5.43 11.48 -0.57
C SER A 118 4.14 10.68 -0.49
N LEU A 119 4.16 9.62 0.32
CA LEU A 119 2.94 8.98 0.80
C LEU A 119 2.60 9.56 2.17
N GLU A 120 1.39 10.07 2.31
CA GLU A 120 0.87 10.65 3.56
C GLU A 120 -0.26 9.76 4.06
N ILE A 121 -0.13 9.26 5.30
CA ILE A 121 -1.11 8.36 5.92
C ILE A 121 -1.69 9.06 7.16
N GLU A 122 -3.00 9.06 7.26
CA GLU A 122 -3.76 9.50 8.42
C GLU A 122 -4.39 8.28 9.10
N TYR A 123 -4.15 8.11 10.40
CA TYR A 123 -4.63 6.97 11.18
C TYR A 123 -5.04 7.40 12.57
N ILE A 124 -5.94 6.63 13.20
CA ILE A 124 -6.36 6.84 14.58
C ILE A 124 -5.37 6.15 15.52
N TYR A 125 -4.97 6.84 16.59
CA TYR A 125 -4.19 6.24 17.67
C TYR A 125 -4.79 6.63 19.02
N TYR A 126 -5.12 5.61 19.82
CA TYR A 126 -5.65 5.81 21.17
C TYR A 126 -4.50 5.80 22.17
N ILE A 127 -4.29 6.93 22.85
CA ILE A 127 -3.38 7.02 24.00
C ILE A 127 -4.19 6.75 25.26
N TYR A 128 -3.85 5.69 25.98
CA TYR A 128 -4.38 5.44 27.31
C TYR A 128 -3.40 6.00 28.34
N ASP A 129 -3.86 6.96 29.14
CA ASP A 129 -3.12 7.38 30.34
C ASP A 129 -3.25 6.25 31.38
N ILE A 130 -2.11 5.65 31.74
CA ILE A 130 -1.95 4.65 32.82
C ILE A 130 -1.58 5.33 34.14
#